data_AF-A0A6C0CYI8-F1
#
_entry.id   AF-A0A6C0CYI8-F1
#
_cell.length_a   1.000
_cell.length_b   1.000
_cell.length_c   1.000
_cell.angle_alpha   90.00
_cell.angle_beta   90.00
_cell.angle_gamma   90.00
#
_symmetry.space_group_name_H-M   'P 1'
#
loop_
_entity.id
_entity.type
_entity.pdbx_description
1 polymer ?
#
loop_
_entity_poly.entity_id
_entity_poly.type
_entity_poly.pdbx_seq_one_letter_code
_entity_poly.pdbx_strand_id
1 'polypeptide(L)' 'MCTIHKKCDWCNKRKPDTVKIKLYCKYYNMCICTDCYIKKISGT' A
#
# COMPACT_ATOMS: atom_id res chain seq x y z
N MET A 1 0.46 -13.18 -18.14
CA MET A 1 0.37 -12.91 -16.69
C MET A 1 -0.10 -11.47 -16.52
N CYS A 2 -1.36 -11.24 -16.14
CA CYS A 2 -1.81 -9.91 -15.74
C CYS A 2 -1.22 -9.62 -14.35
N THR A 3 -0.06 -8.97 -14.27
CA THR A 3 0.43 -8.41 -13.01
C THR A 3 -0.56 -7.32 -12.61
N ILE A 4 -1.46 -7.65 -11.68
CA ILE A 4 -2.47 -6.74 -11.15
C ILE A 4 -1.73 -5.63 -10.38
N HIS A 5 -1.25 -4.61 -11.10
CA HIS A 5 -0.64 -3.43 -10.52
C HIS A 5 -1.74 -2.63 -9.83
N LYS A 6 -1.89 -2.79 -8.50
CA LYS A 6 -2.84 -1.96 -7.75
C LYS A 6 -2.25 -0.58 -7.54
N LYS A 7 -3.14 0.41 -7.49
CA LYS A 7 -2.76 1.79 -7.17
C LYS A 7 -2.56 1.89 -5.65
N CYS A 8 -1.46 2.47 -5.22
CA CYS A 8 -1.25 2.82 -3.83
C CYS A 8 -2.09 4.06 -3.49
N ASP A 9 -2.91 3.99 -2.44
CA ASP A 9 -3.75 5.09 -1.97
C ASP A 9 -2.93 6.25 -1.37
N TRP A 10 -1.70 6.01 -0.89
CA TRP A 10 -0.89 7.06 -0.27
C TRP A 10 -0.07 7.87 -1.27
N CYS A 11 0.60 7.21 -2.22
CA CYS A 11 1.43 7.90 -3.21
C CYS A 11 0.75 8.04 -4.58
N ASN A 12 -0.47 7.53 -4.72
CA ASN A 12 -1.25 7.52 -5.97
C ASN A 12 -0.56 6.85 -7.18
N LYS A 13 0.55 6.13 -6.96
CA LYS A 13 1.29 5.43 -8.03
C LYS A 13 0.84 3.97 -8.13
N ARG A 14 0.80 3.44 -9.35
CA ARG A 14 0.61 2.00 -9.60
C ARG A 14 1.94 1.28 -9.35
N LYS A 15 1.91 0.26 -8.50
CA LYS A 15 3.08 -0.53 -8.13
C LYS A 15 2.70 -2.02 -8.12
N PRO A 16 3.61 -2.91 -8.52
CA PRO A 16 3.39 -4.36 -8.39
C PRO A 16 3.28 -4.76 -6.90
N ASP A 17 4.11 -4.17 -6.05
CA ASP A 17 4.18 -4.47 -4.62
C ASP A 17 3.23 -3.58 -3.82
N THR A 18 1.97 -4.01 -3.73
CA THR A 18 0.95 -3.34 -2.91
C THR A 18 0.28 -4.32 -1.95
N VAL A 19 0.19 -3.92 -0.69
CA VAL A 19 -0.48 -4.66 0.37
C VAL A 19 -1.83 -4.01 0.68
N LYS A 20 -2.84 -4.84 0.90
CA LYS A 20 -4.18 -4.37 1.30
C LYS A 20 -4.29 -4.41 2.81
N ILE A 21 -4.51 -3.26 3.46
CA ILE A 21 -4.68 -3.21 4.91
C ILE A 21 -6.09 -3.72 5.27
N LYS A 22 -6.13 -4.71 6.18
CA LYS A 22 -7.37 -5.28 6.74
C LYS A 22 -7.52 -5.12 8.25
N LEU A 23 -6.46 -4.71 8.96
CA LEU A 23 -6.43 -4.70 10.43
C LEU A 23 -6.58 -3.29 11.04
N TYR A 24 -6.09 -2.25 10.37
CA TYR A 24 -6.17 -0.89 10.90
C TYR A 24 -7.48 -0.24 10.47
N CYS A 25 -8.42 -0.01 11.39
CA CYS A 25 -9.72 0.63 11.08
C CYS A 25 -9.56 1.93 10.27
N LYS A 26 -8.56 2.75 10.59
CA LYS A 26 -8.27 4.02 9.89
C LYS A 26 -7.82 3.84 8.44
N TYR A 27 -7.27 2.68 8.09
CA TYR A 27 -6.75 2.38 6.74
C TYR A 27 -7.38 1.11 6.16
N TYR A 28 -8.54 0.72 6.68
CA TYR A 28 -9.21 -0.52 6.29
C TYR A 28 -9.56 -0.45 4.81
N ASN A 29 -9.28 -1.52 4.08
CA ASN A 29 -9.50 -1.65 2.64
C ASN A 29 -8.58 -0.78 1.74
N MET A 30 -7.63 -0.01 2.29
CA MET A 30 -6.66 0.75 1.50
C MET A 30 -5.55 -0.16 0.96
N CYS A 31 -5.11 0.11 -0.27
CA CYS A 31 -3.95 -0.52 -0.89
C CYS A 31 -2.73 0.39 -0.74
N ILE A 32 -1.68 -0.09 -0.09
CA ILE A 32 -0.47 0.69 0.17
C ILE A 32 0.72 -0.04 -0.42
N CYS A 33 1.61 0.68 -1.09
CA CYS A 33 2.83 0.08 -1.62
C CYS A 33 3.87 -0.15 -0.51
N THR A 34 4.73 -1.15 -0.69
CA THR A 34 5.76 -1.51 0.29
C THR A 34 6.66 -0.32 0.64
N ASP A 35 7.04 0.52 -0.34
CA ASP A 35 7.78 1.76 -0.10
C ASP A 35 7.09 2.70 0.92
N CYS A 36 5.78 2.88 0.76
CA CYS A 36 4.98 3.75 1.62
C CYS A 36 4.81 3.15 3.00
N TYR A 37 4.61 1.82 3.07
CA TYR A 37 4.52 1.09 4.32
C TYR A 37 5.84 1.17 5.13
N ILE A 38 6.98 0.91 4.47
CA ILE A 38 8.31 1.03 5.07
C ILE A 38 8.56 2.46 5.54
N LYS A 39 8.29 3.48 4.72
CA LYS A 39 8.45 4.89 5.12
C LYS A 39 7.68 5.25 6.38
N LYS A 40 6.50 4.66 6.60
CA LYS A 40 5.66 4.96 7.76
C LYS A 40 6.04 4.17 9.00
N ILE A 41 6.65 2.99 8.85
CA ILE A 41 7.14 2.18 9.97
C ILE A 41 8.55 2.61 10.38
N SER A 42 9.44 2.79 9.40
CA SER A 42 10.84 3.19 9.58
C SER A 42 11.00 4.66 9.98
N GLY A 43 9.91 5.43 10.03
CA GLY A 43 9.88 6.80 10.58
C GLY A 43 9.59 6.84 12.09
N THR A 44 9.69 5.70 12.78
CA THR A 44 9.62 5.57 14.25
C THR A 44 10.96 5.03 14.75
#